data_AF-A0A9D2PC57-F1
#
_entry.id   AF-A0A9D2PC57-F1
#
_cell.length_a   1.000
_cell.length_b   1.000
_cell.length_c   1.000
_cell.angle_alpha   90.00
_cell.angle_beta   90.00
_cell.angle_gamma   90.00
#
_symmetry.space_group_name_H-M   'P 1'
#
loop_
_entity.id
_entity.type
_entity.pdbx_description
1 polymer ?
#
loop_
_entity_poly.entity_id
_entity_poly.type
_entity_poly.pdbx_seq_one_letter_code
_entity_poly.pdbx_strand_id
1 'polypeptide(L)'
;MILIFLLLLVLFQTSMVDYLYNNPTWYQLSADAWESEPFRAMELGELVCGQETLDLNVLTALMAEHSFDLTGIDSMDHHLQAVSAARPAEFERLKGAYETIFGDLEYFPIPQNLNSEAPDISYGDSWGDGRTYGGDRRHEGCDVMGDQMPRGFYPVVSMSGGTVEKVGWLEQGGWRIGIRSRSGAYLYYAHLESYSRDWKEGDTVSPGELLGFMGDSGYGKEEGTVGNFPVHLHVGIYLKTEHYDELSVNPYWVLRYLEKHRLKAVYS
;
A
#
# COMPACT_ATOMS: atom_id res chain seq x y z
N MET A 1 16.84 -34.57 42.23
CA MET A 1 17.19 -33.17 41.88
C MET A 1 17.01 -32.89 40.39
N ILE A 2 17.66 -33.66 39.49
CA ILE A 2 17.51 -33.50 38.02
C ILE A 2 16.05 -33.69 37.55
N LEU A 3 15.33 -34.70 38.06
CA LEU A 3 13.95 -34.97 37.65
C LEU A 3 12.98 -33.82 38.01
N ILE A 4 13.16 -33.21 39.19
CA ILE A 4 12.35 -32.07 39.65
C ILE A 4 12.65 -30.84 38.79
N PHE A 5 13.92 -30.61 38.46
CA PHE A 5 14.32 -29.54 37.57
C PHE A 5 13.71 -29.70 36.16
N LEU A 6 13.70 -30.91 35.60
CA LEU A 6 13.08 -31.18 34.30
C LEU A 6 11.56 -30.96 34.34
N LEU A 7 10.87 -31.36 35.42
CA LEU A 7 9.44 -31.11 35.58
C LEU A 7 9.13 -29.60 35.68
N LEU A 8 9.94 -28.83 36.41
CA LEU A 8 9.80 -27.37 36.49
C LEU A 8 10.08 -26.70 35.15
N LEU A 9 11.07 -27.20 34.39
CA LEU A 9 11.38 -26.68 33.05
C LEU A 9 10.25 -26.96 32.06
N VAL A 10 9.68 -28.17 32.08
CA VAL A 10 8.52 -28.51 31.24
C VAL A 10 7.32 -27.64 31.63
N LEU A 11 7.01 -27.50 32.92
CA LEU A 11 5.93 -26.63 33.39
C LEU A 11 6.14 -25.19 32.90
N PHE A 12 7.33 -24.64 33.11
CA PHE A 12 7.69 -23.30 32.65
C PHE A 12 7.55 -23.15 31.14
N GLN A 13 8.08 -24.10 30.35
CA GLN A 13 7.94 -24.07 28.90
C GLN A 13 6.49 -24.18 28.47
N THR A 14 5.70 -25.07 29.05
CA THR A 14 4.28 -25.21 28.70
C THR A 14 3.48 -23.96 29.05
N SER A 15 3.69 -23.38 30.24
CA SER A 15 3.00 -22.16 30.67
C SER A 15 3.45 -20.94 29.86
N MET A 16 4.73 -20.86 29.51
CA MET A 16 5.24 -19.79 28.67
C MET A 16 4.72 -19.94 27.24
N VAL A 17 4.79 -21.12 26.63
CA VAL A 17 4.25 -21.35 25.28
C VAL A 17 2.74 -21.11 25.25
N ASP A 18 1.99 -21.59 26.25
CA ASP A 18 0.56 -21.35 26.37
C ASP A 18 0.26 -19.84 26.53
N TYR A 19 1.02 -19.14 27.40
CA TYR A 19 0.89 -17.70 27.53
C TYR A 19 1.17 -16.96 26.22
N LEU A 20 2.21 -17.34 25.48
CA LEU A 20 2.58 -16.69 24.23
C LEU A 20 1.63 -17.03 23.07
N TYR A 21 1.13 -18.26 23.04
CA TYR A 21 0.11 -18.70 22.10
C TYR A 21 -1.21 -17.96 22.32
N ASN A 22 -1.57 -17.76 23.59
CA ASN A 22 -2.79 -17.05 23.98
C ASN A 22 -2.62 -15.52 24.06
N ASN A 23 -1.41 -14.98 23.91
CA ASN A 23 -1.10 -13.54 23.92
C ASN A 23 -0.14 -13.17 22.77
N PRO A 24 -0.54 -13.41 21.51
CA PRO A 24 0.33 -13.20 20.34
C PRO A 24 0.79 -11.74 20.19
N THR A 25 -0.01 -10.81 20.69
CA THR A 25 0.22 -9.35 20.68
C THR A 25 1.52 -8.93 21.37
N TRP A 26 2.04 -9.72 22.32
CA TRP A 26 3.27 -9.39 23.04
C TRP A 26 4.53 -9.40 22.18
N TYR A 27 4.61 -10.28 21.17
CA TYR A 27 5.73 -10.31 20.22
C TYR A 27 5.45 -9.58 18.92
N GLN A 28 4.18 -9.49 18.51
CA GLN A 28 3.81 -8.85 17.25
C GLN A 28 3.98 -7.33 17.32
N LEU A 29 3.76 -6.71 18.48
CA LEU A 29 4.11 -5.31 18.75
C LEU A 29 5.58 -5.16 19.16
N SER A 30 6.48 -5.57 18.27
CA SER A 30 7.91 -5.25 18.40
C SER A 30 8.19 -3.80 17.98
N ALA A 31 9.34 -3.25 18.39
CA ALA A 31 9.73 -1.88 18.05
C ALA A 31 9.84 -1.64 16.53
N ASP A 32 10.12 -2.70 15.77
CA ASP A 32 10.35 -2.70 14.32
C ASP A 32 9.16 -3.28 13.55
N ALA A 33 8.02 -3.53 14.20
CA ALA A 33 6.87 -4.18 13.58
C ALA A 33 6.37 -3.44 12.33
N TRP A 34 6.34 -2.11 12.38
CA TRP A 34 5.97 -1.21 11.29
C TRP A 34 6.98 -1.14 10.14
N GLU A 35 8.12 -1.83 10.24
CA GLU A 35 9.09 -1.98 9.15
C GLU A 35 9.17 -3.42 8.63
N SER A 36 8.42 -4.35 9.25
CA SER A 36 8.50 -5.77 8.97
C SER A 36 7.84 -6.15 7.63
N GLU A 37 8.29 -7.26 7.03
CA GLU A 37 7.66 -7.80 5.81
C GLU A 37 6.16 -8.10 5.98
N PRO A 38 5.68 -8.72 7.08
CA PRO A 38 4.25 -8.91 7.30
C PRO A 38 3.46 -7.59 7.31
N PHE A 39 3.96 -6.56 7.98
CA PHE A 39 3.35 -5.23 7.91
C PHE A 39 3.31 -4.73 6.47
N ARG A 40 4.44 -4.78 5.75
CA ARG A 40 4.55 -4.28 4.37
C ARG A 40 3.65 -5.04 3.40
N ALA A 41 3.28 -6.29 3.66
CA ALA A 41 2.34 -7.05 2.83
C ALA A 41 0.91 -6.48 2.85
N MET A 42 0.55 -5.72 3.88
CA MET A 42 -0.73 -5.00 4.01
C MET A 42 -1.95 -5.92 3.83
N GLU A 43 -1.90 -7.16 4.29
CA GLU A 43 -2.93 -8.18 4.08
C GLU A 43 -4.25 -7.83 4.79
N LEU A 44 -5.04 -6.90 4.22
CA LEU A 44 -6.28 -6.38 4.83
C LEU A 44 -7.45 -7.37 4.75
N GLY A 45 -7.52 -8.19 3.70
CA GLY A 45 -8.66 -9.06 3.46
C GLY A 45 -9.93 -8.32 3.02
N GLU A 46 -10.86 -9.09 2.45
CA GLU A 46 -12.11 -8.56 1.88
C GLU A 46 -13.02 -7.92 2.94
N LEU A 47 -13.04 -8.46 4.15
CA LEU A 47 -13.89 -7.95 5.23
C LEU A 47 -13.53 -6.50 5.61
N VAL A 48 -12.23 -6.21 5.70
CA VAL A 48 -11.74 -4.87 6.03
C VAL A 48 -11.91 -3.94 4.83
N CYS A 49 -11.58 -4.40 3.61
CA CYS A 49 -11.80 -3.61 2.39
C CYS A 49 -13.28 -3.22 2.20
N GLY A 50 -14.20 -4.07 2.65
CA GLY A 50 -15.65 -3.82 2.62
C GLY A 50 -16.15 -2.74 3.58
N GLN A 51 -15.37 -2.32 4.59
CA GLN A 51 -15.83 -1.34 5.59
C GLN A 51 -15.94 0.08 5.02
N GLU A 52 -17.10 0.73 5.14
CA GLU A 52 -17.33 2.10 4.64
C GLU A 52 -16.27 3.09 5.16
N THR A 53 -15.92 2.98 6.43
CA THR A 53 -14.87 3.78 7.07
C THR A 53 -13.89 2.86 7.78
N LEU A 54 -12.60 3.19 7.71
CA LEU A 54 -11.54 2.44 8.35
C LEU A 54 -11.16 3.11 9.68
N ASP A 55 -11.55 2.53 10.81
CA ASP A 55 -11.06 2.99 12.12
C ASP A 55 -9.64 2.47 12.33
N LEU A 56 -8.67 3.38 12.32
CA LEU A 56 -7.26 3.04 12.38
C LEU A 56 -6.83 2.48 13.74
N ASN A 57 -7.55 2.75 14.83
CA ASN A 57 -7.29 2.08 16.10
C ASN A 57 -7.68 0.61 16.01
N VAL A 58 -8.86 0.34 15.47
CA VAL A 58 -9.38 -1.03 15.26
C VAL A 58 -8.49 -1.79 14.29
N LEU A 59 -8.10 -1.17 13.17
CA LEU A 59 -7.18 -1.78 12.20
C LEU A 59 -5.84 -2.14 12.86
N THR A 60 -5.25 -1.21 13.63
CA THR A 60 -3.97 -1.44 14.31
C THR A 60 -4.08 -2.62 15.27
N ALA A 61 -5.17 -2.70 16.04
CA ALA A 61 -5.40 -3.81 16.96
C ALA A 61 -5.55 -5.14 16.21
N LEU A 62 -6.41 -5.20 15.19
CA LEU A 62 -6.62 -6.40 14.38
C LEU A 62 -5.32 -6.88 13.73
N MET A 63 -4.58 -5.99 13.08
CA MET A 63 -3.29 -6.31 12.47
C MET A 63 -2.30 -6.88 13.48
N ALA A 64 -2.24 -6.30 14.67
CA ALA A 64 -1.37 -6.78 15.75
C ALA A 64 -1.87 -8.04 16.47
N GLU A 65 -3.14 -8.42 16.32
CA GLU A 65 -3.72 -9.68 16.86
C GLU A 65 -3.54 -10.84 15.89
N HIS A 66 -3.58 -10.55 14.59
CA HIS A 66 -3.63 -11.52 13.51
C HIS A 66 -2.31 -11.61 12.73
N SER A 67 -1.18 -11.20 13.31
CA SER A 67 0.14 -11.30 12.68
C SER A 67 0.26 -10.56 11.34
N PHE A 68 -0.46 -9.44 11.20
CA PHE A 68 -0.56 -8.62 10.00
C PHE A 68 -1.26 -9.28 8.81
N ASP A 69 -1.99 -10.38 9.02
CA ASP A 69 -2.80 -11.05 8.01
C ASP A 69 -4.27 -11.11 8.43
N LEU A 70 -5.09 -10.27 7.80
CA LEU A 70 -6.53 -10.20 7.99
C LEU A 70 -7.32 -10.90 6.86
N THR A 71 -6.67 -11.60 5.95
CA THR A 71 -7.35 -12.23 4.80
C THR A 71 -8.30 -13.36 5.21
N GLY A 72 -8.04 -13.98 6.37
CA GLY A 72 -8.83 -15.10 6.89
C GLY A 72 -9.86 -14.75 7.97
N ILE A 73 -10.05 -13.48 8.34
CA ILE A 73 -10.99 -13.11 9.40
C ILE A 73 -12.44 -13.11 8.90
N ASP A 74 -13.38 -13.46 9.78
CA ASP A 74 -14.82 -13.51 9.49
C ASP A 74 -15.63 -12.42 10.22
N SER A 75 -15.00 -11.70 11.15
CA SER A 75 -15.58 -10.65 11.96
C SER A 75 -14.55 -9.56 12.27
N MET A 76 -15.04 -8.37 12.63
CA MET A 76 -14.20 -7.24 13.07
C MET A 76 -14.01 -7.25 14.60
N ASP A 77 -14.20 -8.40 15.25
CA ASP A 77 -14.04 -8.55 16.70
C ASP A 77 -12.56 -8.35 17.07
N HIS A 78 -12.30 -7.51 18.07
CA HIS A 78 -10.95 -7.07 18.40
C HIS A 78 -10.78 -6.80 19.90
N HIS A 79 -9.54 -6.87 20.38
CA HIS A 79 -9.16 -6.62 21.76
C HIS A 79 -8.39 -5.30 21.92
N LEU A 80 -8.80 -4.24 21.20
CA LEU A 80 -8.14 -2.93 21.14
C LEU A 80 -7.62 -2.43 22.50
N GLN A 81 -8.43 -2.48 23.55
CA GLN A 81 -8.05 -2.00 24.88
C GLN A 81 -6.91 -2.82 25.50
N ALA A 82 -6.95 -4.14 25.33
CA ALA A 82 -5.89 -5.03 25.82
C ALA A 82 -4.60 -4.87 24.99
N VAL A 83 -4.73 -4.79 23.67
CA VAL A 83 -3.58 -4.67 22.74
C VAL A 83 -2.85 -3.35 22.90
N SER A 84 -3.59 -2.24 22.90
CA SER A 84 -3.01 -0.90 23.10
C SER A 84 -2.37 -0.74 24.49
N ALA A 85 -2.93 -1.37 25.53
CA ALA A 85 -2.37 -1.31 26.88
C ALA A 85 -1.12 -2.20 27.06
N ALA A 86 -0.98 -3.28 26.29
CA ALA A 86 0.14 -4.22 26.42
C ALA A 86 1.48 -3.56 26.08
N ARG A 87 1.52 -2.80 24.98
CA ARG A 87 2.71 -2.06 24.49
C ARG A 87 2.31 -0.71 23.87
N PRO A 88 2.02 0.30 24.71
CA PRO A 88 1.42 1.55 24.24
C PRO A 88 2.28 2.33 23.23
N ALA A 89 3.60 2.36 23.43
CA ALA A 89 4.49 3.12 22.56
C ALA A 89 4.61 2.48 21.17
N GLU A 90 4.75 1.15 21.12
CA GLU A 90 4.79 0.38 19.88
C GLU A 90 3.44 0.38 19.15
N PHE A 91 2.33 0.33 19.90
CA PHE A 91 0.99 0.46 19.33
C PHE A 91 0.79 1.83 18.65
N GLU A 92 1.11 2.93 19.33
CA GLU A 92 0.98 4.28 18.75
C GLU A 92 1.90 4.48 17.54
N ARG A 93 3.11 3.89 17.57
CA ARG A 93 4.01 3.91 16.42
C ARG A 93 3.42 3.18 15.21
N LEU A 94 2.90 1.97 15.43
CA LEU A 94 2.27 1.19 14.38
C LEU A 94 1.01 1.89 13.84
N LYS A 95 0.18 2.44 14.73
CA LYS A 95 -0.99 3.24 14.36
C LYS A 95 -0.59 4.43 13.50
N GLY A 96 0.46 5.16 13.89
CA GLY A 96 0.99 6.29 13.12
C GLY A 96 1.43 5.91 11.71
N ALA A 97 1.97 4.69 11.52
CA ALA A 97 2.29 4.18 10.19
C ALA A 97 1.02 3.95 9.36
N TYR A 98 -0.04 3.38 9.94
CA TYR A 98 -1.34 3.25 9.27
C TYR A 98 -2.01 4.60 8.99
N GLU A 99 -1.92 5.57 9.92
CA GLU A 99 -2.38 6.95 9.69
C GLU A 99 -1.63 7.61 8.53
N THR A 100 -0.33 7.36 8.41
CA THR A 100 0.48 7.85 7.30
C THR A 100 0.01 7.27 5.96
N ILE A 101 -0.28 5.97 5.90
CA ILE A 101 -0.73 5.28 4.68
C ILE A 101 -2.16 5.68 4.32
N PHE A 102 -3.11 5.51 5.24
CA PHE A 102 -4.55 5.53 4.96
C PHE A 102 -5.21 6.88 5.25
N GLY A 103 -4.62 7.71 6.12
CA GLY A 103 -5.28 8.89 6.69
C GLY A 103 -5.67 9.96 5.68
N ASP A 104 -4.97 10.06 4.55
CA ASP A 104 -5.23 11.06 3.51
C ASP A 104 -5.82 10.46 2.21
N LEU A 105 -6.00 9.15 2.12
CA LEU A 105 -6.47 8.51 0.90
C LEU A 105 -7.98 8.71 0.74
N GLU A 106 -8.40 9.25 -0.40
CA GLU A 106 -9.80 9.57 -0.69
C GLU A 106 -10.32 8.87 -1.95
N TYR A 107 -9.46 8.64 -2.94
CA TYR A 107 -9.90 8.10 -4.24
C TYR A 107 -9.01 6.98 -4.76
N PHE A 108 -9.62 6.05 -5.48
CA PHE A 108 -8.89 5.13 -6.35
C PHE A 108 -8.23 5.91 -7.51
N PRO A 109 -7.02 5.54 -7.97
CA PRO A 109 -6.24 6.36 -8.89
C PRO A 109 -6.75 6.40 -10.34
N ILE A 110 -7.64 5.49 -10.72
CA ILE A 110 -8.29 5.47 -12.04
C ILE A 110 -9.79 5.69 -11.88
N PRO A 111 -10.37 6.81 -12.39
CA PRO A 111 -11.80 7.00 -12.34
C PRO A 111 -12.56 5.85 -13.04
N GLN A 112 -13.84 5.70 -12.75
CA GLN A 112 -14.74 4.81 -13.47
C GLN A 112 -15.21 5.52 -14.75
N ASN A 113 -15.03 4.86 -15.90
CA ASN A 113 -15.61 5.34 -17.15
C ASN A 113 -17.12 5.14 -17.13
N LEU A 114 -17.88 6.20 -17.39
CA LEU A 114 -19.34 6.15 -17.50
C LEU A 114 -19.80 5.51 -18.82
N ASN A 115 -18.92 5.39 -19.81
CA ASN A 115 -19.18 4.59 -21.00
C ASN A 115 -18.85 3.11 -20.72
N SER A 116 -19.89 2.29 -20.53
CA SER A 116 -19.76 0.86 -20.24
C SER A 116 -19.30 -0.01 -21.41
N GLU A 117 -19.19 0.54 -22.62
CA GLU A 117 -18.67 -0.20 -23.79
C GLU A 117 -17.14 -0.29 -23.80
N ALA A 118 -16.46 0.65 -23.14
CA ALA A 118 -15.01 0.61 -23.02
C ALA A 118 -14.59 -0.40 -21.93
N PRO A 119 -13.55 -1.21 -22.16
CA PRO A 119 -12.99 -2.09 -21.14
C PRO A 119 -12.57 -1.30 -19.89
N ASP A 120 -12.86 -1.86 -18.71
CA ASP A 120 -12.35 -1.33 -17.45
C ASP A 120 -10.92 -1.84 -17.17
N ILE A 121 -10.31 -1.33 -16.11
CA ILE A 121 -8.99 -1.77 -15.64
C ILE A 121 -9.05 -3.15 -14.98
N SER A 122 -7.90 -3.80 -14.84
CA SER A 122 -7.72 -5.01 -14.03
C SER A 122 -6.41 -4.95 -13.25
N TYR A 123 -6.36 -5.58 -12.09
CA TYR A 123 -5.15 -5.66 -11.28
C TYR A 123 -5.24 -6.83 -10.31
N GLY A 124 -4.10 -7.25 -9.78
CA GLY A 124 -3.99 -8.32 -8.80
C GLY A 124 -2.84 -8.06 -7.84
N ASP A 125 -2.75 -8.87 -6.81
CA ASP A 125 -1.61 -8.82 -5.90
C ASP A 125 -0.37 -9.36 -6.62
N SER A 126 0.56 -8.45 -6.91
CA SER A 126 1.84 -8.76 -7.57
C SER A 126 3.02 -8.39 -6.67
N TRP A 127 2.76 -8.22 -5.37
CA TRP A 127 3.78 -7.88 -4.40
C TRP A 127 4.84 -8.98 -4.31
N GLY A 128 6.10 -8.58 -4.46
CA GLY A 128 7.22 -9.52 -4.39
C GLY A 128 7.47 -10.32 -5.66
N ASP A 129 6.63 -10.18 -6.69
CA ASP A 129 6.82 -10.85 -7.99
C ASP A 129 8.15 -10.47 -8.64
N GLY A 130 8.72 -11.38 -9.43
CA GLY A 130 9.99 -11.14 -10.10
C GLY A 130 9.90 -10.06 -11.20
N ARG A 131 10.80 -9.07 -11.15
CA ARG A 131 11.07 -8.13 -12.25
C ARG A 131 12.45 -8.41 -12.81
N THR A 132 12.57 -8.50 -14.13
CA THR A 132 13.81 -8.91 -14.84
C THR A 132 14.53 -7.76 -15.52
N TYR A 133 13.83 -6.66 -15.84
CA TYR A 133 14.47 -5.48 -16.43
C TYR A 133 15.32 -4.76 -15.37
N GLY A 134 16.62 -4.60 -15.68
CA GLY A 134 17.59 -4.00 -14.77
C GLY A 134 18.15 -4.96 -13.70
N GLY A 135 17.96 -6.28 -13.86
CA GLY A 135 18.44 -7.31 -12.93
C GLY A 135 17.31 -7.99 -12.15
N ASP A 136 17.66 -8.94 -11.28
CA ASP A 136 16.71 -9.66 -10.44
C ASP A 136 16.22 -8.76 -9.30
N ARG A 137 15.01 -8.23 -9.45
CA ARG A 137 14.35 -7.39 -8.46
C ARG A 137 13.00 -7.97 -8.10
N ARG A 138 12.49 -7.55 -6.94
CA ARG A 138 11.10 -7.80 -6.54
C ARG A 138 10.23 -6.63 -6.94
N HIS A 139 8.98 -6.91 -7.24
CA HIS A 139 7.98 -5.90 -7.52
C HIS A 139 7.49 -5.28 -6.22
N GLU A 140 7.86 -4.03 -5.98
CA GLU A 140 7.49 -3.26 -4.78
C GLU A 140 6.42 -2.22 -5.13
N GLY A 141 5.24 -2.70 -5.51
CA GLY A 141 4.11 -1.89 -5.91
C GLY A 141 2.94 -2.74 -6.42
N CYS A 142 1.99 -2.13 -7.12
CA CYS A 142 0.88 -2.81 -7.77
C CYS A 142 0.66 -2.22 -9.16
N ASP A 143 0.48 -3.08 -10.16
CA ASP A 143 0.23 -2.67 -11.54
C ASP A 143 -1.28 -2.70 -11.83
N VAL A 144 -1.84 -1.55 -12.17
CA VAL A 144 -3.22 -1.40 -12.64
C VAL A 144 -3.23 -1.42 -14.16
N MET A 145 -3.64 -2.56 -14.73
CA MET A 145 -3.59 -2.85 -16.15
C MET A 145 -4.73 -2.17 -16.90
N GLY A 146 -4.37 -1.46 -17.98
CA GLY A 146 -5.28 -0.84 -18.95
C GLY A 146 -4.90 -1.24 -20.38
N ASP A 147 -4.44 -2.47 -20.56
CA ASP A 147 -3.83 -2.98 -21.80
C ASP A 147 -4.82 -3.29 -22.92
N GLN A 148 -6.12 -3.22 -22.64
CA GLN A 148 -7.18 -3.34 -23.64
C GLN A 148 -7.46 -2.05 -24.42
N MET A 149 -6.91 -0.91 -23.96
CA MET A 149 -7.06 0.39 -24.61
C MET A 149 -5.68 0.98 -24.92
N PRO A 150 -5.56 1.89 -25.91
CA PRO A 150 -4.30 2.56 -26.17
C PRO A 150 -3.86 3.40 -24.97
N ARG A 151 -2.54 3.60 -24.86
CA ARG A 151 -1.97 4.60 -23.95
C ARG A 151 -2.65 5.95 -24.13
N GLY A 152 -2.76 6.72 -23.05
CA GLY A 152 -3.47 8.01 -23.08
C GLY A 152 -4.98 7.88 -22.86
N PHE A 153 -5.55 6.66 -22.85
CA PHE A 153 -7.00 6.48 -22.69
C PHE A 153 -7.47 6.65 -21.23
N TYR A 154 -6.82 5.99 -20.27
CA TYR A 154 -7.23 6.04 -18.87
C TYR A 154 -6.63 7.25 -18.16
N PRO A 155 -7.44 8.16 -17.58
CA PRO A 155 -6.93 9.24 -16.75
C PRO A 155 -6.43 8.69 -15.42
N VAL A 156 -5.36 9.29 -14.93
CA VAL A 156 -4.76 9.01 -13.62
C VAL A 156 -4.99 10.20 -12.72
N VAL A 157 -5.65 9.98 -11.58
CA VAL A 157 -5.94 11.00 -10.57
C VAL A 157 -5.16 10.73 -9.28
N SER A 158 -4.90 11.78 -8.50
CA SER A 158 -4.25 11.63 -7.19
C SER A 158 -5.18 10.91 -6.21
N MET A 159 -4.63 9.94 -5.48
CA MET A 159 -5.39 9.22 -4.44
C MET A 159 -5.59 10.07 -3.19
N SER A 160 -4.71 11.05 -2.97
CA SER A 160 -4.77 11.97 -1.82
C SER A 160 -4.48 13.41 -2.21
N GLY A 161 -4.80 14.33 -1.30
CA GLY A 161 -4.19 15.66 -1.31
C GLY A 161 -2.72 15.58 -0.90
N GLY A 162 -1.92 16.54 -1.34
CA GLY A 162 -0.49 16.54 -1.03
C GLY A 162 0.32 17.58 -1.80
N THR A 163 1.62 17.33 -1.89
CA THR A 163 2.57 18.15 -2.66
C THR A 163 3.33 17.26 -3.62
N VAL A 164 3.54 17.72 -4.86
CA VAL A 164 4.42 17.05 -5.81
C VAL A 164 5.85 17.09 -5.28
N GLU A 165 6.40 15.95 -4.93
CA GLU A 165 7.76 15.81 -4.42
C GLU A 165 8.76 15.47 -5.54
N LYS A 166 8.31 14.70 -6.55
CA LYS A 166 9.10 14.33 -7.74
C LYS A 166 8.24 14.33 -8.99
N VAL A 167 8.79 14.78 -10.12
CA VAL A 167 8.13 14.69 -11.44
C VAL A 167 9.17 14.59 -12.57
N GLY A 168 8.83 13.93 -13.68
CA GLY A 168 9.70 13.71 -14.84
C GLY A 168 10.07 12.23 -15.09
N TRP A 169 11.17 12.00 -15.78
CA TRP A 169 11.59 10.69 -16.27
C TRP A 169 12.45 9.87 -15.28
N LEU A 170 12.23 8.56 -15.25
CA LEU A 170 13.17 7.55 -14.75
C LEU A 170 13.27 6.38 -15.74
N GLU A 171 14.47 5.81 -15.93
CA GLU A 171 14.67 4.67 -16.86
C GLU A 171 13.70 3.50 -16.58
N GLN A 172 13.47 3.18 -15.31
CA GLN A 172 12.55 2.10 -14.93
C GLN A 172 11.11 2.56 -14.80
N GLY A 173 10.85 3.79 -14.35
CA GLY A 173 9.50 4.30 -14.07
C GLY A 173 8.83 5.06 -15.21
N GLY A 174 9.56 5.32 -16.30
CA GLY A 174 9.10 6.19 -17.37
C GLY A 174 8.78 7.60 -16.89
N TRP A 175 7.72 8.19 -17.45
CA TRP A 175 7.11 9.39 -16.91
C TRP A 175 6.40 9.07 -15.61
N ARG A 176 6.90 9.64 -14.52
CA ARG A 176 6.37 9.41 -13.18
C ARG A 176 6.06 10.71 -12.47
N ILE A 177 5.19 10.64 -11.48
CA ILE A 177 4.92 11.71 -10.54
C ILE A 177 4.80 11.10 -9.13
N GLY A 178 5.43 11.75 -8.17
CA GLY A 178 5.45 11.36 -6.78
C GLY A 178 4.83 12.44 -5.91
N ILE A 179 3.83 12.08 -5.12
CA ILE A 179 3.06 13.00 -4.29
C ILE A 179 3.29 12.63 -2.83
N ARG A 180 3.80 13.58 -2.04
CA ARG A 180 3.86 13.44 -0.59
C ARG A 180 2.52 13.87 0.00
N SER A 181 1.82 12.94 0.63
CA SER A 181 0.56 13.20 1.34
C SER A 181 0.81 14.09 2.55
N ARG A 182 -0.26 14.63 3.15
CA ARG A 182 -0.16 15.54 4.31
C ARG A 182 0.36 14.82 5.56
N SER A 183 -0.04 13.57 5.72
CA SER A 183 0.36 12.65 6.78
C SER A 183 1.71 12.00 6.50
N GLY A 184 2.22 12.07 5.26
CA GLY A 184 3.62 11.79 4.93
C GLY A 184 3.86 10.57 4.04
N ALA A 185 2.83 9.87 3.56
CA ALA A 185 3.02 8.81 2.57
C ALA A 185 3.52 9.38 1.24
N TYR A 186 4.50 8.74 0.62
CA TYR A 186 4.88 9.05 -0.76
C TYR A 186 4.13 8.13 -1.71
N LEU A 187 3.21 8.73 -2.47
CA LEU A 187 2.38 8.06 -3.46
C LEU A 187 3.03 8.21 -4.83
N TYR A 188 3.43 7.09 -5.41
CA TYR A 188 4.19 7.03 -6.65
C TYR A 188 3.31 6.53 -7.79
N TYR A 189 3.26 7.29 -8.88
CA TYR A 189 2.50 6.99 -10.09
C TYR A 189 3.47 6.95 -11.26
N ALA A 190 3.62 5.80 -11.91
CA ALA A 190 4.61 5.60 -12.98
C ALA A 190 3.98 5.18 -14.32
N HIS A 191 4.82 5.14 -15.34
CA HIS A 191 4.48 4.72 -16.70
C HIS A 191 3.44 5.58 -17.40
N LEU A 192 3.34 6.86 -17.03
CA LEU A 192 2.39 7.78 -17.64
C LEU A 192 2.70 7.99 -19.13
N GLU A 193 1.67 8.18 -19.93
CA GLU A 193 1.79 8.62 -21.33
C GLU A 193 2.09 10.12 -21.39
N SER A 194 1.31 10.89 -20.63
CA SER A 194 1.43 12.34 -20.54
C SER A 194 0.99 12.84 -19.17
N TYR A 195 1.44 14.06 -18.84
CA TYR A 195 0.96 14.82 -17.71
C TYR A 195 -0.25 15.67 -18.10
N SER A 196 -1.15 15.90 -17.14
CA SER A 196 -2.34 16.76 -17.35
C SER A 196 -1.99 18.24 -17.52
N ARG A 197 -0.84 18.66 -16.98
CA ARG A 197 -0.26 20.00 -17.07
C ARG A 197 1.24 19.96 -16.82
N ASP A 198 1.90 21.11 -16.96
CA ASP A 198 3.31 21.31 -16.59
C ASP A 198 3.48 21.29 -15.06
N TRP A 199 3.52 20.09 -14.48
CA TRP A 199 3.73 19.84 -13.05
C TRP A 199 5.14 20.21 -12.62
N LYS A 200 5.26 20.77 -11.41
CA LYS A 200 6.55 21.14 -10.80
C LYS A 200 6.66 20.60 -9.39
N GLU A 201 7.88 20.27 -8.98
CA GLU A 201 8.15 19.98 -7.57
C GLU A 201 7.70 21.16 -6.71
N GLY A 202 6.95 20.90 -5.64
CA GLY A 202 6.33 21.91 -4.78
C GLY A 202 4.88 22.29 -5.16
N ASP A 203 4.37 21.85 -6.31
CA ASP A 203 2.97 22.07 -6.65
C ASP A 203 2.03 21.37 -5.64
N THR A 204 0.98 22.07 -5.22
CA THR A 204 -0.08 21.46 -4.40
C THR A 204 -0.99 20.61 -5.29
N VAL A 205 -1.44 19.48 -4.75
CA VAL A 205 -2.37 18.55 -5.39
C VAL A 205 -3.59 18.37 -4.49
N SER A 206 -4.78 18.43 -5.09
CA SER A 206 -6.02 18.05 -4.42
C SER A 206 -6.34 16.56 -4.62
N PRO A 207 -7.02 15.89 -3.66
CA PRO A 207 -7.50 14.53 -3.89
C PRO A 207 -8.38 14.48 -5.14
N GLY A 208 -8.14 13.49 -6.01
CA GLY A 208 -8.89 13.33 -7.25
C GLY A 208 -8.47 14.27 -8.39
N GLU A 209 -7.46 15.12 -8.18
CA GLU A 209 -6.92 15.98 -9.24
C GLU A 209 -6.26 15.13 -10.32
N LEU A 210 -6.57 15.44 -11.58
CA LEU A 210 -6.01 14.76 -12.74
C LEU A 210 -4.50 15.01 -12.81
N LEU A 211 -3.71 13.95 -12.73
CA LEU A 211 -2.24 13.99 -12.81
C LEU A 211 -1.76 13.83 -14.25
N GLY A 212 -2.45 13.00 -15.03
CA GLY A 212 -2.05 12.64 -16.38
C GLY A 212 -2.86 11.47 -16.92
N PHE A 213 -2.27 10.74 -17.85
CA PHE A 213 -2.90 9.59 -18.48
C PHE A 213 -2.00 8.38 -18.43
N MET A 214 -2.60 7.21 -18.22
CA MET A 214 -1.92 5.92 -18.14
C MET A 214 -1.23 5.60 -19.48
N GLY A 215 -0.04 5.02 -19.42
CA GLY A 215 0.71 4.66 -20.60
C GLY A 215 1.56 3.41 -20.41
N ASP A 216 2.64 3.36 -21.18
CA ASP A 216 3.62 2.26 -21.21
C ASP A 216 5.04 2.83 -21.35
N SER A 217 5.27 4.02 -20.76
CA SER A 217 6.55 4.69 -20.83
C SER A 217 7.53 4.09 -19.81
N GLY A 218 8.79 3.90 -20.23
CA GLY A 218 9.86 3.36 -19.39
C GLY A 218 10.63 2.21 -20.03
N TYR A 219 11.46 1.57 -19.21
CA TYR A 219 12.42 0.54 -19.59
C TYR A 219 13.35 0.97 -20.73
N GLY A 220 13.86 2.20 -20.62
CA GLY A 220 14.81 2.75 -21.59
C GLY A 220 15.63 3.90 -21.01
N LYS A 221 16.89 3.97 -21.43
CA LYS A 221 17.81 5.06 -21.07
C LYS A 221 17.42 6.37 -21.74
N GLU A 222 16.81 6.29 -22.91
CA GLU A 222 16.33 7.45 -23.66
C GLU A 222 15.01 7.92 -23.04
N GLU A 223 14.97 9.19 -22.66
CA GLU A 223 13.77 9.84 -22.15
C GLU A 223 12.63 9.75 -23.17
N GLY A 224 11.43 9.37 -22.72
CA GLY A 224 10.27 9.17 -23.59
C GLY A 224 10.21 7.80 -24.28
N THR A 225 11.06 6.84 -23.89
CA THR A 225 10.94 5.45 -24.35
C THR A 225 9.55 4.88 -23.99
N VAL A 226 8.92 4.17 -24.93
CA VAL A 226 7.55 3.67 -24.80
C VAL A 226 7.35 2.34 -25.53
N GLY A 227 6.36 1.56 -25.12
CA GLY A 227 5.95 0.32 -25.83
C GLY A 227 6.79 -0.92 -25.51
N ASN A 228 7.59 -0.89 -24.45
CA ASN A 228 8.36 -2.04 -23.99
C ASN A 228 7.54 -3.06 -23.17
N PHE A 229 6.33 -2.68 -22.76
CA PHE A 229 5.41 -3.46 -21.94
C PHE A 229 3.97 -2.98 -22.16
N PRO A 230 2.95 -3.73 -21.71
CA PRO A 230 1.54 -3.34 -21.84
C PRO A 230 1.20 -2.05 -21.08
N VAL A 231 0.14 -1.37 -21.51
CA VAL A 231 -0.36 -0.14 -20.86
C VAL A 231 -0.82 -0.44 -19.44
N HIS A 232 -0.21 0.21 -18.45
CA HIS A 232 -0.59 0.08 -17.05
C HIS A 232 -0.14 1.30 -16.24
N LEU A 233 -0.79 1.51 -15.10
CA LEU A 233 -0.31 2.42 -14.06
C LEU A 233 0.40 1.58 -12.99
N HIS A 234 1.69 1.83 -12.79
CA HIS A 234 2.37 1.31 -11.60
C HIS A 234 2.13 2.26 -10.43
N VAL A 235 1.57 1.72 -9.34
CA VAL A 235 1.34 2.43 -8.09
C VAL A 235 2.33 1.93 -7.06
N GLY A 236 3.02 2.85 -6.38
CA GLY A 236 3.85 2.56 -5.21
C GLY A 236 3.44 3.42 -4.03
N ILE A 237 3.59 2.89 -2.82
CA ILE A 237 3.37 3.61 -1.56
C ILE A 237 4.60 3.41 -0.70
N TYR A 238 5.22 4.51 -0.26
CA TYR A 238 6.45 4.48 0.51
C TYR A 238 6.34 5.30 1.78
N LEU A 239 6.89 4.73 2.86
CA LEU A 239 7.00 5.36 4.16
C LEU A 239 8.45 5.78 4.42
N LYS A 240 8.61 6.92 5.08
CA LYS A 240 9.89 7.26 5.72
C LYS A 240 9.86 6.72 7.14
N THR A 241 10.89 5.96 7.49
CA THR A 241 10.99 5.30 8.79
C THR A 241 12.27 5.70 9.53
N GLU A 242 12.52 5.10 10.70
CA GLU A 242 13.77 5.34 11.44
C GLU A 242 14.99 4.82 10.66
N HIS A 243 14.82 3.71 9.94
CA HIS A 243 15.91 3.03 9.22
C HIS A 243 15.89 3.22 7.69
N TYR A 244 14.76 3.65 7.12
CA TYR A 244 14.56 3.72 5.67
C TYR A 244 14.03 5.10 5.25
N ASP A 245 14.65 5.72 4.25
CA ASP A 245 14.09 6.93 3.64
C ASP A 245 12.85 6.63 2.79
N GLU A 246 12.82 5.44 2.17
CA GLU A 246 11.71 4.93 1.37
C GLU A 246 11.53 3.42 1.65
N LEU A 247 10.57 3.10 2.51
CA LEU A 247 10.12 1.73 2.77
C LEU A 247 8.82 1.48 2.02
N SER A 248 8.86 0.60 1.03
CA SER A 248 7.68 0.23 0.23
C SER A 248 6.69 -0.61 1.04
N VAL A 249 5.40 -0.36 0.85
CA VAL A 249 4.30 -1.24 1.31
C VAL A 249 3.46 -1.66 0.12
N ASN A 250 2.79 -2.81 0.23
CA ASN A 250 1.95 -3.38 -0.81
C ASN A 250 0.72 -2.51 -1.07
N PRO A 251 0.61 -1.88 -2.25
CA PRO A 251 -0.54 -1.05 -2.57
C PRO A 251 -1.79 -1.85 -2.92
N TYR A 252 -1.69 -3.15 -3.21
CA TYR A 252 -2.82 -3.96 -3.68
C TYR A 252 -4.04 -3.85 -2.76
N TRP A 253 -3.87 -4.12 -1.47
CA TRP A 253 -4.98 -4.07 -0.50
C TRP A 253 -5.50 -2.66 -0.27
N VAL A 254 -4.62 -1.65 -0.33
CA VAL A 254 -5.01 -0.23 -0.30
C VAL A 254 -5.91 0.10 -1.49
N LEU A 255 -5.53 -0.35 -2.69
CA LEU A 255 -6.31 -0.17 -3.92
C LEU A 255 -7.65 -0.92 -3.82
N ARG A 256 -7.67 -2.16 -3.31
CA ARG A 256 -8.92 -2.91 -3.04
C ARG A 256 -9.86 -2.16 -2.10
N TYR A 257 -9.34 -1.57 -1.01
CA TYR A 257 -10.15 -0.73 -0.12
C TYR A 257 -10.73 0.50 -0.84
N LEU A 258 -9.97 1.11 -1.74
CA LEU A 258 -10.36 2.30 -2.49
C LEU A 258 -11.29 2.03 -3.69
N GLU A 259 -11.54 0.78 -4.11
CA GLU A 259 -12.36 0.45 -5.30
C GLU A 259 -13.73 1.14 -5.31
N LYS A 260 -14.37 1.24 -4.14
CA LYS A 260 -15.67 1.91 -3.97
C LYS A 260 -15.60 3.44 -4.06
N HIS A 261 -14.39 4.01 -3.97
CA HIS A 261 -14.09 5.43 -4.04
C HIS A 261 -13.51 5.82 -5.39
N ARG A 262 -14.03 5.27 -6.49
CA ARG A 262 -13.71 5.72 -7.85
C ARG A 262 -14.50 6.97 -8.20
N LEU A 263 -13.80 8.03 -8.59
CA LEU A 263 -14.43 9.16 -9.28
C LEU A 263 -15.14 8.68 -10.56
N LYS A 264 -16.16 9.40 -11.03
CA LYS A 264 -16.87 9.06 -12.27
C LYS A 264 -16.52 10.08 -13.35
N ALA A 265 -16.18 9.61 -14.54
CA ALA A 265 -15.83 10.48 -15.67
C ALA A 265 -16.17 9.83 -17.01
N VAL A 266 -16.25 10.64 -18.07
CA VAL A 266 -16.44 10.18 -19.44
C VAL A 266 -15.12 10.34 -20.17
N TYR A 267 -14.61 9.25 -20.74
CA TYR A 267 -13.39 9.27 -21.57
C TYR A 267 -13.82 9.24 -23.03
N SER A 268 -12.99 9.84 -23.89
CA SER A 268 -13.20 9.88 -25.35
C SER A 268 -12.02 9.26 -26.06
#